data_AF-A0AAJ5IM87-F1
#
_entry.id   AF-A0AAJ5IM87-F1
#
_cell.length_a   1.000
_cell.length_b   1.000
_cell.length_c   1.000
_cell.angle_alpha   90.00
_cell.angle_beta   90.00
_cell.angle_gamma   90.00
#
_symmetry.space_group_name_H-M   'P 1'
#
loop_
_entity.id
_entity.type
_entity.pdbx_description
1 polymer ?
#
loop_
_entity_poly.entity_id
_entity_poly.type
_entity_poly.pdbx_seq_one_letter_code
_entity_poly.pdbx_strand_id
1 'polypeptide(L)'
;MLEQEINSWPAVSRHPRVSSTVLVIGSRNAPECEVAKVFVTCTEVITPHEAGFRIEYTASGSSHALTGKGSLAAGVNRSMNTVSIGASDGFNRGFITVTPDALQGHRLGTYLMWRVVQFLHQFPDAQVNPIRLSDAQAYESNHVRRNRFYEQIGLQFDYYDGKHENGRSRPVRAGDLILVETWKQNIQELGMADYLKHQDSHVRGLCHEISTLANRCSSLQNALDDARRRPIRWGVVTFIAKHLHIIGPAVLVMMAALAAYRALNGDSS
;
A
#
# COMPACT_ATOMS: atom_id res chain seq x y z
N MET A 1 16.49 -10.02 46.14
CA MET A 1 17.56 -10.06 45.11
C MET A 1 16.90 -10.10 43.74
N LEU A 2 16.18 -9.02 43.40
CA LEU A 2 15.30 -8.86 42.24
C LEU A 2 15.63 -7.51 41.59
N GLU A 3 16.90 -7.31 41.22
CA GLU A 3 17.40 -6.03 40.66
C GLU A 3 18.24 -6.23 39.39
N GLN A 4 18.01 -7.31 38.63
CA GLN A 4 18.74 -7.54 37.36
C GLN A 4 17.89 -7.55 36.09
N GLU A 5 16.56 -7.36 36.16
CA GLU A 5 15.71 -7.41 34.96
C GLU A 5 15.35 -6.05 34.34
N ILE A 6 15.80 -4.92 34.89
CA ILE A 6 15.38 -3.58 34.39
C ILE A 6 16.36 -2.95 33.38
N ASN A 7 17.57 -3.49 33.20
CA ASN A 7 18.62 -2.88 32.35
C ASN A 7 19.22 -3.83 31.27
N SER A 8 18.50 -4.86 30.85
CA SER A 8 19.00 -5.78 29.82
C SER A 8 18.65 -5.26 28.42
N TRP A 9 19.67 -4.82 27.68
CA TRP A 9 19.58 -4.72 26.22
C TRP A 9 18.95 -6.01 25.65
N PRO A 10 18.20 -5.92 24.54
CA PRO A 10 17.65 -7.09 23.88
C PRO A 10 18.73 -8.13 23.57
N ALA A 11 18.32 -9.40 23.58
CA ALA A 11 19.24 -10.52 23.39
C ALA A 11 20.05 -10.37 22.09
N VAL A 12 21.38 -10.52 22.22
CA VAL A 12 22.32 -10.45 21.11
C VAL A 12 21.91 -11.46 20.03
N SER A 13 21.80 -10.99 18.79
CA SER A 13 21.45 -11.84 17.66
C SER A 13 22.71 -12.27 16.93
N ARG A 14 22.91 -13.59 16.76
CA ARG A 14 24.04 -14.12 15.95
C ARG A 14 23.92 -13.79 14.46
N HIS A 15 22.69 -13.56 13.99
CA HIS A 15 22.40 -13.22 12.60
C HIS A 15 21.58 -11.93 12.52
N PRO A 16 21.75 -11.12 11.45
CA PRO A 16 20.88 -9.99 11.20
C PRO A 16 19.41 -10.45 11.12
N ARG A 17 18.52 -9.76 11.83
CA ARG A 17 17.08 -9.94 11.65
C ARG A 17 16.67 -9.15 10.42
N VAL A 18 16.18 -9.85 9.40
CA VAL A 18 15.72 -9.23 8.15
C VAL A 18 14.23 -9.43 8.01
N SER A 19 13.51 -8.36 7.70
CA SER A 19 12.09 -8.40 7.37
C SER A 19 11.83 -7.61 6.08
N SER A 20 10.97 -8.16 5.22
CA SER A 20 10.59 -7.53 3.96
C SER A 20 9.07 -7.36 3.90
N THR A 21 8.65 -6.15 3.57
CA THR A 21 7.24 -5.73 3.55
C THR A 21 6.97 -4.90 2.30
N VAL A 22 5.70 -4.88 1.88
CA VAL A 22 5.24 -4.06 0.76
C VAL A 22 4.27 -3.03 1.33
N LEU A 23 4.54 -1.76 1.07
CA LEU A 23 3.66 -0.66 1.39
C LEU A 23 2.84 -0.31 0.16
N VAL A 24 1.52 -0.30 0.29
CA VAL A 24 0.61 0.28 -0.70
C VAL A 24 0.29 1.69 -0.23
N ILE A 25 0.77 2.69 -0.96
CA ILE A 25 0.62 4.11 -0.62
C ILE A 25 -0.53 4.68 -1.44
N GLY A 26 -1.60 5.08 -0.74
CA GLY A 26 -2.70 5.85 -1.28
C GLY A 26 -2.43 7.35 -1.32
N SER A 27 -3.26 8.07 -2.09
CA SER A 27 -3.26 9.52 -2.10
C SER A 27 -3.65 10.07 -0.73
N ARG A 28 -3.09 11.23 -0.36
CA ARG A 28 -3.33 11.83 0.95
C ARG A 28 -4.79 12.18 1.21
N ASN A 29 -5.52 12.58 0.16
CA ASN A 29 -6.92 13.01 0.24
C ASN A 29 -7.90 11.91 -0.19
N ALA A 30 -7.40 10.83 -0.79
CA ALA A 30 -8.17 9.72 -1.33
C ALA A 30 -7.34 8.43 -1.14
N PRO A 31 -7.32 7.86 0.08
CA PRO A 31 -6.49 6.70 0.41
C PRO A 31 -6.72 5.48 -0.49
N GLU A 32 -7.92 5.36 -1.08
CA GLU A 32 -8.31 4.35 -2.05
C GLU A 32 -7.61 4.49 -3.42
N CYS A 33 -7.14 5.70 -3.75
CA CYS A 33 -6.39 5.94 -4.97
C CYS A 33 -4.91 5.60 -4.75
N GLU A 34 -4.50 4.41 -5.19
CA GLU A 34 -3.12 3.97 -5.14
C GLU A 34 -2.20 4.90 -5.95
N VAL A 35 -1.16 5.41 -5.30
CA VAL A 35 -0.15 6.30 -5.89
C VAL A 35 1.14 5.53 -6.19
N ALA A 36 1.60 4.73 -5.23
CA ALA A 36 2.84 3.98 -5.36
C ALA A 36 2.84 2.72 -4.49
N LYS A 37 3.62 1.74 -4.92
CA LYS A 37 3.99 0.56 -4.13
C LYS A 37 5.44 0.70 -3.70
N VAL A 38 5.72 0.51 -2.42
CA VAL A 38 7.07 0.64 -1.88
C VAL A 38 7.49 -0.67 -1.23
N PHE A 39 8.54 -1.28 -1.77
CA PHE A 39 9.18 -2.44 -1.19
C PHE A 39 10.15 -1.98 -0.12
N VAL A 40 9.99 -2.50 1.09
CA VAL A 40 10.78 -2.10 2.25
C VAL A 40 11.47 -3.33 2.83
N THR A 41 12.78 -3.22 3.02
CA THR A 41 13.59 -4.21 3.73
C THR A 41 14.17 -3.57 4.97
N CYS A 42 13.88 -4.14 6.13
CA CYS A 42 14.47 -3.75 7.40
C CYS A 42 15.50 -4.79 7.83
N THR A 43 16.69 -4.32 8.18
CA THR A 43 17.79 -5.13 8.70
C THR A 43 18.17 -4.60 10.07
N GLU A 44 18.11 -5.48 11.07
CA GLU A 44 18.47 -5.18 12.45
C GLU A 44 19.63 -6.08 12.89
N VAL A 45 20.64 -5.48 13.51
CA VAL A 45 21.83 -6.16 14.03
C VAL A 45 22.03 -5.69 15.46
N ILE A 46 22.00 -6.61 16.43
CA ILE A 46 22.27 -6.31 17.84
C ILE A 46 23.48 -7.11 18.27
N THR A 47 24.55 -6.42 18.65
CA THR A 47 25.79 -6.97 19.19
C THR A 47 25.91 -6.64 20.68
N PRO A 48 26.91 -7.18 21.41
CA PRO A 48 27.14 -6.82 22.80
C PRO A 48 27.48 -5.34 23.03
N HIS A 49 28.00 -4.64 22.03
CA HIS A 49 28.54 -3.28 22.15
C HIS A 49 27.75 -2.22 21.39
N GLU A 50 27.06 -2.63 20.32
CA GLU A 50 26.32 -1.75 19.44
C GLU A 50 25.06 -2.44 18.89
N ALA A 51 24.06 -1.64 18.55
CA ALA A 51 22.91 -2.10 17.80
C ALA A 51 22.69 -1.18 16.60
N GLY A 52 22.40 -1.75 15.45
CA GLY A 52 22.17 -1.04 14.20
C GLY A 52 20.86 -1.47 13.56
N PHE A 53 20.14 -0.50 13.02
CA PHE A 53 18.93 -0.69 12.24
C PHE A 53 19.08 0.02 10.91
N ARG A 54 18.73 -0.64 9.83
CA ARG A 54 18.70 -0.05 8.49
C ARG A 54 17.40 -0.43 7.80
N ILE A 55 16.70 0.57 7.31
CA ILE A 55 15.55 0.42 6.45
C ILE A 55 15.95 0.89 5.05
N GLU A 56 15.85 0.01 4.08
CA GLU A 56 16.06 0.28 2.66
C GLU A 56 14.73 0.14 1.95
N TYR A 57 14.46 1.01 1.00
CA TYR A 57 13.23 0.93 0.24
C TYR A 57 13.43 1.20 -1.24
N THR A 58 12.58 0.57 -2.05
CA THR A 58 12.44 0.83 -3.48
C THR A 58 10.97 1.10 -3.78
N ALA A 59 10.69 2.29 -4.28
CA ALA A 59 9.37 2.71 -4.71
C ALA A 59 9.18 2.44 -6.21
N SER A 60 7.98 1.98 -6.56
CA SER A 60 7.50 1.79 -7.92
C SER A 60 6.09 2.37 -8.01
N GLY A 61 5.88 3.33 -8.90
CA GLY A 61 4.58 3.95 -9.13
C GLY A 61 4.14 3.90 -10.58
N SER A 62 2.96 4.44 -10.86
CA SER A 62 2.39 4.53 -12.22
C SER A 62 3.16 5.44 -13.16
N SER A 63 4.06 6.28 -12.63
CA SER A 63 4.92 7.20 -13.38
C SER A 63 6.37 7.07 -12.92
N HIS A 64 7.31 7.30 -13.84
CA HIS A 64 8.75 7.34 -13.55
C HIS A 64 9.13 8.31 -12.43
N ALA A 65 8.36 9.39 -12.23
CA ALA A 65 8.58 10.35 -11.15
C ALA A 65 8.35 9.76 -9.75
N LEU A 66 7.56 8.69 -9.64
CA LEU A 66 7.23 7.99 -8.40
C LEU A 66 8.13 6.77 -8.14
N THR A 67 9.08 6.51 -9.05
CA THR A 67 10.08 5.45 -8.90
C THR A 67 11.34 6.00 -8.26
N GLY A 68 11.85 5.30 -7.25
CA GLY A 68 13.10 5.69 -6.63
C GLY A 68 13.50 4.72 -5.52
N LYS A 69 14.65 4.99 -4.91
CA LYS A 69 15.18 4.19 -3.82
C LYS A 69 15.73 5.10 -2.74
N GLY A 70 15.69 4.67 -1.50
CA GLY A 70 16.29 5.39 -0.39
C GLY A 70 16.58 4.48 0.78
N SER A 71 17.24 5.03 1.78
CA SER A 71 17.51 4.32 3.01
C SER A 71 17.52 5.28 4.20
N LEU A 72 17.19 4.74 5.35
CA LEU A 72 17.33 5.39 6.63
C LEU A 72 17.98 4.39 7.60
N ALA A 73 18.81 4.89 8.50
CA ALA A 73 19.46 4.06 9.49
C ALA A 73 19.30 4.65 10.88
N ALA A 74 19.46 3.80 11.89
CA ALA A 74 19.61 4.20 13.27
C ALA A 74 20.64 3.29 13.94
N GLY A 75 21.27 3.80 14.99
CA GLY A 75 22.35 3.09 15.66
C GLY A 75 22.34 3.42 17.14
N VAL A 76 22.84 2.49 17.93
CA VAL A 76 22.93 2.59 19.39
C VAL A 76 24.32 2.15 19.77
N ASN A 77 25.00 2.99 20.55
CA ASN A 77 26.30 2.68 21.12
C ASN A 77 26.14 2.41 22.61
N ARG A 78 26.53 1.21 23.06
CA ARG A 78 26.36 0.80 24.46
C ARG A 78 27.33 1.49 25.41
N SER A 79 28.59 1.67 25.01
CA SER A 79 29.60 2.23 25.90
C SER A 79 29.33 3.70 26.23
N MET A 80 28.81 4.45 25.26
CA MET A 80 28.43 5.85 25.41
C MET A 80 26.97 6.03 25.83
N ASN A 81 26.16 4.98 25.81
CA ASN A 81 24.71 5.02 26.01
C ASN A 81 24.03 6.10 25.13
N THR A 82 24.40 6.14 23.85
CA THR A 82 23.91 7.13 22.87
C THR A 82 23.24 6.45 21.69
N VAL A 83 22.29 7.14 21.06
CA VAL A 83 21.64 6.71 19.82
C VAL A 83 21.75 7.77 18.75
N SER A 84 21.83 7.31 17.50
CA SER A 84 21.79 8.17 16.32
C SER A 84 20.57 7.85 15.46
N ILE A 85 19.92 8.92 14.99
CA ILE A 85 18.93 8.88 13.92
C ILE A 85 19.65 9.33 12.64
N GLY A 86 19.71 8.45 11.64
CA GLY A 86 20.36 8.68 10.36
C GLY A 86 21.66 7.89 10.15
N ALA A 87 22.29 7.37 11.21
CA ALA A 87 23.54 6.59 11.11
C ALA A 87 23.43 5.27 11.87
N SER A 88 24.15 4.24 11.41
CA SER A 88 24.05 2.87 11.96
C SER A 88 24.94 2.59 13.17
N ASP A 89 25.88 3.47 13.52
CA ASP A 89 26.91 3.26 14.56
C ASP A 89 26.63 3.96 15.91
N GLY A 90 25.49 4.68 15.99
CA GLY A 90 25.06 5.36 17.22
C GLY A 90 25.86 6.61 17.59
N PHE A 91 26.91 6.96 16.83
CA PHE A 91 27.76 8.13 17.08
C PHE A 91 27.67 9.17 15.97
N ASN A 92 27.69 8.72 14.72
CA ASN A 92 27.71 9.63 13.57
C ASN A 92 26.36 10.29 13.36
N ARG A 93 26.38 11.44 12.67
CA ARG A 93 25.18 12.12 12.22
C ARG A 93 24.92 11.69 10.79
N GLY A 94 23.73 11.16 10.53
CA GLY A 94 23.31 10.86 9.17
C GLY A 94 22.40 11.91 8.59
N PHE A 95 22.32 11.93 7.27
CA PHE A 95 21.35 12.73 6.54
C PHE A 95 20.14 11.87 6.19
N ILE A 96 18.95 12.43 6.41
CA ILE A 96 17.69 11.77 6.05
C ILE A 96 17.22 12.37 4.74
N THR A 97 17.26 11.58 3.67
CA THR A 97 16.73 11.96 2.36
C THR A 97 15.70 10.93 1.92
N VAL A 98 14.50 11.39 1.59
CA VAL A 98 13.45 10.55 1.00
C VAL A 98 13.37 10.86 -0.49
N THR A 99 13.71 9.87 -1.29
CA THR A 99 13.67 9.89 -2.76
C THR A 99 12.64 8.88 -3.27
N PRO A 100 11.89 9.18 -4.34
CA PRO A 100 11.89 10.42 -5.14
C PRO A 100 11.06 11.54 -4.48
N ASP A 101 11.27 12.78 -4.91
CA ASP A 101 10.57 13.97 -4.40
C ASP A 101 9.05 13.88 -4.55
N ALA A 102 8.57 13.14 -5.55
CA ALA A 102 7.14 12.90 -5.78
C ALA A 102 6.45 12.11 -4.65
N LEU A 103 7.20 11.41 -3.78
CA LEU A 103 6.65 10.75 -2.59
C LEU A 103 6.63 11.66 -1.36
N GLN A 104 7.16 12.87 -1.45
CA GLN A 104 7.08 13.83 -0.35
C GLN A 104 5.61 14.21 -0.10
N GLY A 105 5.21 14.21 1.17
CA GLY A 105 3.82 14.50 1.55
C GLY A 105 2.90 13.28 1.56
N HIS A 106 3.33 12.11 1.07
CA HIS A 106 2.58 10.84 1.12
C HIS A 106 2.88 9.99 2.36
N ARG A 107 3.42 10.61 3.43
CA ARG A 107 3.75 9.99 4.73
C ARG A 107 4.80 8.88 4.72
N LEU A 108 5.48 8.62 3.60
CA LEU A 108 6.58 7.65 3.56
C LEU A 108 7.67 7.99 4.58
N GLY A 109 8.10 9.25 4.66
CA GLY A 109 9.07 9.69 5.67
C GLY A 109 8.60 9.44 7.10
N THR A 110 7.30 9.63 7.40
CA THR A 110 6.72 9.36 8.71
C THR A 110 6.76 7.86 9.03
N TYR A 111 6.48 6.99 8.05
CA TYR A 111 6.61 5.54 8.22
C TYR A 111 8.07 5.14 8.50
N LEU A 112 9.03 5.63 7.71
CA LEU A 112 10.46 5.34 7.90
C LEU A 112 10.94 5.77 9.28
N MET A 113 10.54 6.97 9.71
CA MET A 113 10.87 7.48 11.05
C MET A 113 10.19 6.66 12.14
N TRP A 114 8.93 6.27 11.98
CA TRP A 114 8.22 5.40 12.92
C TRP A 114 8.96 4.08 13.14
N ARG A 115 9.47 3.43 12.08
CA ARG A 115 10.28 2.20 12.21
C ARG A 115 11.59 2.44 12.97
N VAL A 116 12.26 3.56 12.72
CA VAL A 116 13.47 3.94 13.46
C VAL A 116 13.16 4.17 14.94
N VAL A 117 12.12 4.96 15.26
CA VAL A 117 11.73 5.23 16.64
C VAL A 117 11.32 3.94 17.34
N GLN A 118 10.58 3.06 16.67
CA GLN A 118 10.22 1.74 17.20
C GLN A 118 11.45 0.90 17.54
N PHE A 119 12.48 0.91 16.69
CA PHE A 119 13.76 0.26 17.01
C PHE A 119 14.45 0.91 18.22
N LEU A 120 14.52 2.24 18.28
CA LEU A 120 15.18 2.97 19.37
C LEU A 120 14.48 2.80 20.72
N HIS A 121 13.17 2.59 20.73
CA HIS A 121 12.40 2.27 21.95
C HIS A 121 12.86 0.99 22.66
N GLN A 122 13.60 0.11 21.99
CA GLN A 122 14.25 -1.04 22.63
C GLN A 122 15.40 -0.63 23.58
N PHE A 123 15.86 0.63 23.52
CA PHE A 123 16.97 1.18 24.30
C PHE A 123 16.55 2.48 25.01
N PRO A 124 15.52 2.43 25.87
CA PRO A 124 14.79 3.63 26.32
C PRO A 124 15.66 4.66 27.06
N ASP A 125 16.71 4.22 27.76
CA ASP A 125 17.61 5.07 28.54
C ASP A 125 18.73 5.72 27.73
N ALA A 126 18.90 5.34 26.47
CA ALA A 126 19.97 5.85 25.64
C ALA A 126 19.66 7.28 25.17
N GLN A 127 20.69 8.14 25.18
CA GLN A 127 20.57 9.56 24.84
C GLN A 127 20.58 9.75 23.32
N VAL A 128 19.58 10.45 22.79
CA VAL A 128 19.53 10.77 21.35
C VAL A 128 20.56 11.84 21.03
N ASN A 129 21.43 11.53 20.06
CA ASN A 129 22.41 12.49 19.56
C ASN A 129 21.70 13.73 19.01
N PRO A 130 22.15 14.95 19.37
CA PRO A 130 21.47 16.16 18.96
C PRO A 130 21.41 16.34 17.44
N ILE A 131 20.20 16.47 16.91
CA ILE A 131 19.93 16.76 15.51
C ILE A 131 20.26 18.24 15.26
N ARG A 132 20.96 18.52 14.16
CA ARG A 132 21.22 19.88 13.68
C ARG A 132 20.35 20.14 12.47
N LEU A 133 19.62 21.25 12.50
CA LEU A 133 18.93 21.79 11.34
C LEU A 133 19.89 22.80 10.69
N SER A 134 20.17 22.63 9.41
CA SER A 134 21.02 23.54 8.64
C SER A 134 20.17 24.39 7.70
N ASP A 135 20.51 25.67 7.62
CA ASP A 135 20.05 26.65 6.64
C ASP A 135 20.27 26.21 5.19
N ALA A 136 21.40 25.56 4.88
CA ALA A 136 21.67 25.00 3.55
C ALA A 136 20.63 23.96 3.08
N GLN A 137 19.84 23.43 4.01
CA GLN A 137 18.74 22.48 3.75
C GLN A 137 17.35 23.12 3.92
N ALA A 138 17.30 24.39 4.31
CA ALA A 138 16.09 25.19 4.46
C ALA A 138 15.91 26.08 3.22
N TYR A 139 15.24 25.56 2.20
CA TYR A 139 14.67 26.42 1.15
C TYR A 139 13.27 26.87 1.57
N GLU A 140 12.86 28.03 1.05
CA GLU A 140 11.77 28.88 1.56
C GLU A 140 10.45 28.13 1.82
N SER A 141 10.11 27.13 1.01
CA SER A 141 8.88 26.33 1.17
C SER A 141 8.99 25.09 2.06
N ASN A 142 10.20 24.64 2.44
CA ASN A 142 10.41 23.35 3.12
C ASN A 142 10.73 23.45 4.62
N HIS A 143 11.24 24.57 5.11
CA HIS A 143 11.68 24.69 6.51
C HIS A 143 10.58 24.32 7.52
N VAL A 144 9.34 24.82 7.35
CA VAL A 144 8.21 24.46 8.23
C VAL A 144 7.91 22.96 8.21
N ARG A 145 7.88 22.35 7.02
CA ARG A 145 7.59 20.92 6.86
C ARG A 145 8.68 20.05 7.48
N ARG A 146 9.95 20.43 7.27
CA ARG A 146 11.13 19.76 7.83
C ARG A 146 11.14 19.84 9.36
N ASN A 147 10.89 21.01 9.93
CA ASN A 147 10.92 21.18 11.39
C ASN A 147 9.79 20.37 12.04
N ARG A 148 8.57 20.47 11.50
CA ARG A 148 7.43 19.66 11.95
C ARG A 148 7.70 18.15 11.88
N PHE A 149 8.48 17.70 10.89
CA PHE A 149 8.84 16.30 10.73
C PHE A 149 9.64 15.73 11.90
N TYR A 150 10.50 16.55 12.53
CA TYR A 150 11.24 16.17 13.73
C TYR A 150 10.46 16.47 15.02
N GLU A 151 9.71 17.57 15.06
CA GLU A 151 8.93 17.95 16.25
C GLU A 151 7.81 16.93 16.56
N GLN A 152 7.19 16.32 15.55
CA GLN A 152 6.15 15.30 15.75
C GLN A 152 6.63 14.06 16.52
N ILE A 153 7.93 13.74 16.49
CA ILE A 153 8.50 12.62 17.25
C ILE A 153 9.00 13.04 18.64
N GLY A 154 8.66 14.25 19.10
CA GLY A 154 8.99 14.76 20.43
C GLY A 154 10.30 15.55 20.52
N LEU A 155 10.98 15.80 19.40
CA LEU A 155 12.20 16.62 19.40
C LEU A 155 11.86 18.11 19.52
N GLN A 156 12.51 18.77 20.48
CA GLN A 156 12.44 20.22 20.64
C GLN A 156 13.73 20.85 20.16
N PHE A 157 13.64 21.99 19.46
CA PHE A 157 14.81 22.68 18.91
C PHE A 157 15.00 24.05 19.55
N ASP A 158 16.25 24.36 19.88
CA ASP A 158 16.69 25.73 20.13
C ASP A 158 17.15 26.31 18.79
N TYR A 159 16.33 27.19 18.22
CA TYR A 159 16.60 27.85 16.95
C TYR A 159 17.57 29.02 17.14
N TYR A 160 18.48 29.20 16.18
CA TYR A 160 19.48 30.28 16.21
C TYR A 160 19.04 31.52 15.42
N ASP A 161 17.96 31.39 14.67
CA ASP A 161 17.41 32.42 13.80
C ASP A 161 15.89 32.56 13.96
N GLY A 162 15.36 33.76 13.72
CA GLY A 162 13.92 34.03 13.84
C GLY A 162 13.06 33.35 12.76
N LYS A 163 13.67 32.78 11.71
CA LYS A 163 12.99 32.01 10.66
C LYS A 163 13.01 30.50 10.92
N HIS A 164 13.65 30.05 12.00
CA HIS A 164 13.77 28.64 12.37
C HIS A 164 14.44 27.77 11.29
N GLU A 165 15.34 28.35 10.50
CA GLU A 165 16.09 27.66 9.44
C GLU A 165 17.25 26.84 10.02
N ASN A 166 17.83 27.31 11.13
CA ASN A 166 18.99 26.71 11.79
C ASN A 166 18.71 26.51 13.29
N GLY A 167 19.15 25.37 13.82
CA GLY A 167 18.98 25.07 15.24
C GLY A 167 19.54 23.73 15.63
N ARG A 168 19.48 23.46 16.93
CA ARG A 168 19.93 22.18 17.51
C ARG A 168 18.83 21.61 18.39
N SER A 169 18.61 20.31 18.29
CA SER A 169 17.67 19.64 19.18
C SER A 169 18.20 19.60 20.61
N ARG A 170 17.30 19.75 21.58
CA ARG A 170 17.58 19.52 23.00
C ARG A 170 17.87 18.03 23.25
N PRO A 171 18.61 17.71 24.32
CA PRO A 171 18.77 16.31 24.75
C PRO A 171 17.41 15.67 25.02
N VAL A 172 17.23 14.44 24.53
CA VAL A 172 16.04 13.62 24.75
C VAL A 172 16.47 12.16 24.84
N ARG A 173 15.76 11.33 25.60
CA ARG A 173 16.02 9.89 25.64
C ARG A 173 15.26 9.19 24.54
N ALA A 174 15.74 8.03 24.11
CA ALA A 174 15.07 7.23 23.10
C ALA A 174 13.65 6.81 23.51
N GLY A 175 13.44 6.52 24.80
CA GLY A 175 12.11 6.17 25.34
C GLY A 175 11.12 7.33 25.36
N ASP A 176 11.60 8.58 25.34
CA ASP A 176 10.74 9.78 25.32
C ASP A 176 10.29 10.16 23.90
N LEU A 177 10.80 9.48 22.87
CA LEU A 177 10.41 9.73 21.48
C LEU A 177 8.96 9.28 21.24
N ILE A 178 8.21 10.07 20.49
CA ILE A 178 6.80 9.79 20.20
C ILE A 178 6.67 8.91 18.96
N LEU A 179 5.96 7.79 19.09
CA LEU A 179 5.58 6.93 17.95
C LEU A 179 4.43 7.57 17.17
N VAL A 180 4.74 8.13 16.02
CA VAL A 180 3.76 8.79 15.14
C VAL A 180 3.18 7.77 14.15
N GLU A 181 1.91 7.41 14.34
CA GLU A 181 1.22 6.43 13.49
C GLU A 181 0.32 7.04 12.41
N THR A 182 0.41 8.36 12.17
CA THR A 182 -0.43 9.04 11.16
C THR A 182 -0.21 8.51 9.75
N TRP A 183 0.89 7.79 9.50
CA TRP A 183 1.16 7.07 8.25
C TRP A 183 0.08 6.03 7.92
N LYS A 184 -0.54 5.39 8.92
CA LYS A 184 -1.57 4.35 8.71
C LYS A 184 -2.82 4.87 7.98
N GLN A 185 -3.01 6.18 7.92
CA GLN A 185 -4.17 6.81 7.28
C GLN A 185 -4.16 6.69 5.75
N ASN A 186 -3.00 6.52 5.11
CA ASN A 186 -2.90 6.37 3.65
C ASN A 186 -1.85 5.34 3.22
N ILE A 187 -1.27 4.59 4.16
CA ILE A 187 -0.30 3.55 3.86
C ILE A 187 -0.79 2.26 4.48
N GLN A 188 -0.93 1.23 3.64
CA GLN A 188 -1.22 -0.13 4.06
C GLN A 188 0.06 -0.97 4.00
N GLU A 189 0.42 -1.62 5.10
CA GLU A 189 1.53 -2.57 5.17
C GLU A 189 1.02 -3.98 4.87
N LEU A 190 1.64 -4.64 3.90
CA LEU A 190 1.36 -6.02 3.49
C LEU A 190 2.62 -6.86 3.61
N GLY A 191 2.48 -8.07 4.15
CA GLY A 191 3.54 -9.07 4.10
C GLY A 191 3.86 -9.41 2.64
N MET A 192 5.14 -9.65 2.33
CA MET A 192 5.56 -9.98 0.96
C MET A 192 4.79 -11.18 0.39
N ALA A 193 4.60 -12.23 1.20
CA ALA A 193 3.86 -13.43 0.81
C ALA A 193 2.38 -13.13 0.52
N ASP A 194 1.73 -12.33 1.38
CA ASP A 194 0.33 -11.94 1.20
C ASP A 194 0.14 -11.06 -0.03
N TYR A 195 1.06 -10.13 -0.26
CA TYR A 195 1.08 -9.30 -1.46
C TYR A 195 1.20 -10.15 -2.73
N LEU A 196 2.14 -11.09 -2.77
CA LEU A 196 2.31 -11.99 -3.92
C LEU A 196 1.07 -12.84 -4.17
N LYS A 197 0.46 -13.39 -3.10
CA LYS A 197 -0.79 -14.16 -3.20
C LYS A 197 -1.93 -13.32 -3.74
N HIS A 198 -2.05 -12.06 -3.30
CA HIS A 198 -3.06 -11.13 -3.79
C HIS A 198 -2.85 -10.74 -5.26
N GLN A 199 -1.59 -10.52 -5.68
CA GLN A 199 -1.30 -10.23 -7.09
C GLN A 199 -1.60 -11.44 -7.98
N ASP A 200 -1.25 -12.65 -7.55
CA ASP A 200 -1.51 -13.87 -8.30
C ASP A 200 -3.01 -14.19 -8.43
N SER A 201 -3.80 -13.96 -7.38
CA SER A 201 -5.27 -14.09 -7.49
C SER A 201 -5.88 -13.03 -8.42
N HIS A 202 -5.37 -11.81 -8.39
CA HIS A 202 -5.82 -10.72 -9.27
C HIS A 202 -5.52 -11.02 -10.75
N VAL A 203 -4.31 -11.47 -11.06
CA VAL A 203 -3.92 -11.88 -12.42
C VAL A 203 -4.81 -13.02 -12.92
N ARG A 204 -5.06 -14.04 -12.09
CA ARG A 204 -5.96 -15.14 -12.46
C ARG A 204 -7.39 -14.67 -12.71
N GLY A 205 -7.90 -13.73 -11.90
CA GLY A 205 -9.20 -13.10 -12.11
C GLY A 205 -9.30 -12.38 -13.45
N LEU A 206 -8.31 -11.53 -13.77
CA LEU A 206 -8.26 -10.80 -15.04
C LEU A 206 -8.16 -11.75 -16.25
N CYS A 207 -7.34 -12.80 -16.16
CA CYS A 207 -7.27 -13.81 -17.21
C CYS A 207 -8.62 -14.51 -17.42
N HIS A 208 -9.34 -14.80 -16.34
CA HIS A 208 -10.69 -15.35 -16.43
C HIS A 208 -11.66 -14.36 -17.11
N GLU A 209 -11.65 -13.08 -16.74
CA GLU A 209 -12.47 -12.04 -17.36
C GLU A 209 -12.18 -11.88 -18.86
N ILE A 210 -10.90 -11.84 -19.25
CA ILE A 210 -10.49 -11.78 -20.66
C ILE A 210 -11.02 -13.01 -21.42
N SER A 211 -10.89 -14.21 -20.85
CA SER A 211 -11.38 -15.44 -21.48
C SER A 211 -12.91 -15.45 -21.65
N THR A 212 -13.65 -14.97 -20.64
CA THR A 212 -15.11 -14.91 -20.71
C THR A 212 -15.58 -13.88 -21.71
N LEU A 213 -14.92 -12.72 -21.80
CA LEU A 213 -15.22 -11.69 -22.77
C LEU A 213 -14.91 -12.15 -24.19
N ALA A 214 -13.77 -12.82 -24.41
CA ALA A 214 -13.40 -13.39 -25.70
C ALA A 214 -14.42 -14.44 -26.17
N ASN A 215 -14.86 -15.32 -25.27
CA ASN A 215 -15.90 -16.30 -25.57
C ASN A 215 -17.24 -15.64 -25.91
N ARG A 216 -17.62 -14.57 -25.20
CA ARG A 216 -18.83 -13.79 -25.50
C ARG A 216 -18.74 -13.12 -26.87
N CYS A 217 -17.64 -12.45 -27.20
CA CYS A 217 -17.42 -11.85 -28.51
C CYS A 217 -17.52 -12.91 -29.63
N SER A 218 -16.86 -14.06 -29.46
CA SER A 218 -16.93 -15.17 -30.43
C SER A 218 -18.36 -15.70 -30.58
N SER A 219 -19.10 -15.86 -29.47
CA SER A 219 -20.49 -16.31 -29.53
C SER A 219 -21.41 -15.32 -30.25
N LEU A 220 -21.21 -14.00 -30.04
CA LEU A 220 -21.97 -12.96 -30.72
C LEU A 220 -21.62 -12.91 -32.21
N GLN A 221 -20.34 -13.06 -32.54
CA GLN A 221 -19.86 -13.13 -33.93
C GLN A 221 -20.49 -14.31 -34.66
N ASN A 222 -20.47 -15.50 -34.07
CA ASN A 222 -21.10 -16.69 -34.63
C ASN A 222 -22.61 -16.51 -34.79
N ALA A 223 -23.29 -15.91 -33.81
CA ALA A 223 -24.72 -15.63 -33.90
C ALA A 223 -25.05 -14.64 -35.04
N LEU A 224 -24.21 -13.62 -35.26
CA LEU A 224 -24.34 -12.70 -36.38
C LEU A 224 -24.07 -13.38 -37.73
N ASP A 225 -23.06 -14.24 -37.81
CA ASP A 225 -22.75 -14.98 -39.03
C ASP A 225 -23.83 -16.01 -39.38
N ASP A 226 -24.39 -16.70 -38.39
CA ASP A 226 -25.53 -17.58 -38.58
C ASP A 226 -26.79 -16.81 -39.01
N ALA A 227 -27.03 -15.63 -38.42
CA ALA A 227 -28.11 -14.73 -38.85
C ALA A 227 -27.94 -14.29 -40.31
N ARG A 228 -26.72 -13.93 -40.72
CA ARG A 228 -26.38 -13.57 -42.11
C ARG A 228 -26.53 -14.73 -43.07
N ARG A 229 -26.16 -15.95 -42.67
CA ARG A 229 -26.25 -17.15 -43.52
C ARG A 229 -27.69 -17.63 -43.72
N ARG A 230 -28.60 -17.37 -42.78
CA ARG A 230 -29.99 -17.85 -42.83
C ARG A 230 -30.99 -16.77 -42.39
N PRO A 231 -31.16 -15.69 -43.18
CA PRO A 231 -31.91 -14.51 -42.76
C PRO A 231 -33.38 -14.80 -42.44
N ILE A 232 -34.04 -15.65 -43.24
CA ILE A 232 -35.46 -16.01 -43.04
C ILE A 232 -35.65 -16.86 -41.79
N ARG A 233 -34.81 -17.90 -41.60
CA ARG A 233 -34.91 -18.77 -40.41
C ARG A 233 -34.61 -18.01 -39.13
N TRP A 234 -33.60 -17.13 -39.15
CA TRP A 234 -33.25 -16.30 -38.02
C TRP A 234 -34.39 -15.33 -37.67
N GLY A 235 -34.95 -14.63 -38.66
CA GLY A 235 -36.10 -13.73 -38.46
C GLY A 235 -37.32 -14.44 -37.85
N VAL A 236 -37.64 -15.65 -38.30
CA VAL A 236 -38.75 -16.46 -37.75
C VAL A 236 -38.47 -16.91 -36.32
N VAL A 237 -37.26 -17.40 -36.01
CA VAL A 237 -36.91 -17.83 -34.65
C VAL A 237 -36.88 -16.64 -33.69
N THR A 238 -36.31 -15.50 -34.09
CA THR A 238 -36.26 -14.29 -33.25
C THR A 238 -37.66 -13.72 -33.03
N PHE A 239 -38.54 -13.76 -34.03
CA PHE A 239 -39.93 -13.36 -33.90
C PHE A 239 -40.72 -14.28 -32.95
N ILE A 240 -40.58 -15.60 -33.11
CA ILE A 240 -41.23 -16.60 -32.23
C ILE A 240 -40.72 -16.50 -30.79
N ALA A 241 -39.41 -16.38 -30.58
CA ALA A 241 -38.83 -16.24 -29.24
C ALA A 241 -39.26 -14.95 -28.55
N LYS A 242 -39.35 -13.83 -29.28
CA LYS A 242 -39.81 -12.54 -28.75
C LYS A 242 -41.32 -12.48 -28.50
N HIS A 243 -42.12 -13.27 -29.21
CA HIS A 243 -43.59 -13.28 -29.11
C HIS A 243 -44.12 -14.60 -28.53
N LEU A 244 -43.28 -15.39 -27.86
CA LEU A 244 -43.63 -16.70 -27.33
C LEU A 244 -44.81 -16.63 -26.34
N HIS A 245 -44.88 -15.57 -25.54
CA HIS A 245 -45.97 -15.30 -24.60
C HIS A 245 -47.32 -14.99 -25.29
N ILE A 246 -47.32 -14.62 -26.57
CA ILE A 246 -48.53 -14.28 -27.36
C ILE A 246 -48.90 -15.45 -28.27
N ILE A 247 -47.90 -16.09 -28.89
CA ILE A 247 -48.08 -17.19 -29.85
C ILE A 247 -48.57 -18.47 -29.14
N GLY A 248 -48.05 -18.76 -27.94
CA GLY A 248 -48.47 -19.92 -27.14
C GLY A 248 -49.99 -19.98 -26.88
N PRO A 249 -50.59 -18.95 -26.26
CA PRO A 249 -52.04 -18.93 -26.02
C PRO A 249 -52.86 -18.83 -27.32
N ALA A 250 -52.38 -18.12 -28.35
CA ALA A 250 -53.09 -18.03 -29.63
C ALA A 250 -53.23 -19.39 -30.35
N VAL A 251 -52.18 -20.23 -30.32
CA VAL A 251 -52.22 -21.58 -30.88
C VAL A 251 -53.18 -22.49 -30.10
N LEU A 252 -53.22 -22.38 -28.78
CA LEU A 252 -54.17 -23.10 -27.94
C LEU A 252 -55.63 -22.72 -28.24
N VAL A 253 -55.91 -21.42 -28.39
CA VAL A 253 -57.25 -20.93 -28.76
C VAL A 253 -57.65 -21.44 -30.14
N MET A 254 -56.74 -21.42 -31.11
CA MET A 254 -57.01 -21.92 -32.46
C MET A 254 -57.24 -23.44 -32.49
N MET A 255 -56.49 -24.21 -31.72
CA MET A 255 -56.70 -25.67 -31.57
C MET A 255 -58.06 -25.98 -30.91
N ALA A 256 -58.44 -25.21 -29.89
CA ALA A 256 -59.75 -25.35 -29.24
C ALA A 256 -60.89 -25.00 -30.20
N ALA A 257 -60.76 -23.94 -30.98
CA ALA A 257 -61.73 -23.57 -32.00
C ALA A 257 -61.85 -24.63 -33.12
N LEU A 258 -60.74 -25.23 -33.53
CA LEU A 258 -60.73 -26.30 -34.54
C LEU A 258 -61.37 -27.59 -34.01
N ALA A 259 -61.14 -27.93 -32.74
CA ALA A 259 -61.78 -29.06 -32.07
C ALA A 259 -63.30 -28.85 -31.93
N ALA A 260 -63.73 -27.64 -31.55
CA ALA A 260 -65.14 -27.27 -31.48
C ALA A 260 -65.81 -27.32 -32.87
N TYR A 261 -65.14 -26.83 -33.91
CA TYR A 261 -65.64 -26.88 -35.29
C TYR A 261 -65.79 -28.31 -35.81
N ARG A 262 -64.85 -29.21 -35.49
CA ARG A 262 -64.95 -30.64 -35.85
C ARG A 262 -66.05 -31.36 -35.07
N ALA A 263 -66.27 -31.02 -33.80
CA ALA A 263 -67.37 -31.58 -33.02
C ALA A 263 -68.73 -31.14 -33.57
N LEU A 264 -68.84 -29.91 -34.07
CA LEU A 264 -70.08 -29.38 -34.66
C LEU A 264 -70.38 -29.94 -36.06
N ASN A 265 -69.35 -30.28 -36.84
CA ASN A 265 -69.51 -30.82 -38.21
C ASN A 265 -69.38 -32.36 -38.30
N GLY A 266 -69.14 -33.04 -37.18
CA GLY A 266 -68.93 -34.50 -37.11
C GLY A 266 -70.21 -35.34 -37.01
N ASP A 267 -71.38 -34.71 -36.81
CA ASP A 267 -72.68 -35.40 -36.63
C ASP A 267 -73.54 -35.45 -37.90
N SER A 268 -72.95 -35.33 -39.09
CA SER A 268 -73.67 -35.45 -40.35
C SER A 268 -72.97 -36.35 -41.36
N SER A 269 -72.86 -37.65 -41.04
CA SER A 269 -73.04 -38.78 -41.96
C SER A 269 -72.82 -40.10 -41.23
#